data_AF-A0A0F8Z3Z7-F1
#
_entry.id   AF-A0A0F8Z3Z7-F1
#
_cell.length_a   1.000
_cell.length_b   1.000
_cell.length_c   1.000
_cell.angle_alpha   90.00
_cell.angle_beta   90.00
_cell.angle_gamma   90.00
#
_symmetry.space_group_name_H-M   'P 1'
#
loop_
_entity.id
_entity.type
_entity.pdbx_description
1 polymer ?
#
loop_
_entity_poly.entity_id
_entity_poly.type
_entity_poly.pdbx_seq_one_letter_code
_entity_poly.pdbx_strand_id
1 'polypeptide(L)'
;MKLPKTVNICGKIYKVRKDPKSYDGGGTTARCEMTVGTKNKNPERQFEIFLHEVMEIAAVEKDYRYHGGNDADLLFVMSHKEFDNYTVDVASAIRPMIK
;
A
#
# COMPACT_ATOMS: atom_id res chain seq x y z
N MET A 1 -12.89 7.52 -9.39
CA MET A 1 -11.60 8.20 -9.15
C MET A 1 -10.50 7.55 -10.00
N LYS A 2 -9.49 8.30 -10.46
CA LYS A 2 -8.38 7.75 -11.27
C LYS A 2 -7.19 7.44 -10.37
N LEU A 3 -6.80 6.17 -10.29
CA LEU A 3 -5.58 5.77 -9.55
C LEU A 3 -4.35 6.52 -10.10
N PRO A 4 -3.43 6.97 -9.22
CA PRO A 4 -2.20 7.64 -9.64
C PRO A 4 -1.29 6.65 -10.38
N LYS A 5 -0.33 7.18 -11.16
CA LYS A 5 0.71 6.35 -11.81
C LYS A 5 1.88 6.04 -10.88
N THR A 6 2.09 6.91 -9.89
CA THR A 6 3.14 6.82 -8.89
C THR A 6 2.61 7.33 -7.56
N VAL A 7 3.16 6.82 -6.46
CA VAL A 7 2.84 7.26 -5.10
C VAL A 7 4.14 7.31 -4.28
N ASN A 8 4.28 8.31 -3.41
CA ASN A 8 5.42 8.40 -2.49
C ASN A 8 5.03 7.71 -1.18
N ILE A 9 5.75 6.67 -0.79
CA ILE A 9 5.55 5.92 0.46
C ILE A 9 6.88 5.92 1.20
N CYS A 10 6.87 6.44 2.44
CA CYS A 10 8.05 6.51 3.31
C CYS A 10 9.30 7.12 2.63
N GLY A 11 9.10 8.13 1.76
CA GLY A 11 10.17 8.81 1.03
C GLY A 11 10.62 8.14 -0.27
N LYS A 12 10.03 6.99 -0.64
CA LYS A 12 10.33 6.24 -1.87
C LYS A 12 9.18 6.34 -2.86
N ILE A 13 9.51 6.43 -4.16
CA ILE A 13 8.51 6.52 -5.23
C ILE A 13 8.17 5.12 -5.73
N TYR A 14 6.93 4.71 -5.48
CA TYR A 14 6.37 3.46 -5.96
C TYR A 14 5.62 3.64 -7.28
N LYS A 15 5.88 2.77 -8.26
CA LYS A 15 5.08 2.70 -9.49
C LYS A 15 3.77 1.96 -9.23
N VAL A 16 2.66 2.53 -9.66
CA VAL A 16 1.33 1.93 -9.54
C VAL A 16 0.92 1.33 -10.87
N ARG A 17 0.83 0.00 -10.92
CA ARG A 17 0.42 -0.77 -12.09
C ARG A 17 -1.02 -1.23 -11.92
N LYS A 18 -1.81 -1.13 -12.98
CA LYS A 18 -3.18 -1.68 -13.00
C LYS A 18 -3.14 -3.06 -13.62
N ASP A 19 -3.72 -4.04 -12.96
CA ASP A 19 -3.90 -5.37 -13.52
C ASP A 19 -5.38 -5.64 -13.82
N PRO A 20 -5.82 -5.63 -15.10
CA PRO A 20 -7.20 -5.90 -15.47
C PRO A 20 -7.62 -7.36 -15.28
N LYS A 21 -6.68 -8.28 -15.01
CA LYS A 21 -6.94 -9.72 -14.85
C LYS A 21 -7.08 -10.16 -13.40
N SER A 22 -6.68 -9.33 -12.43
CA SER A 22 -6.72 -9.63 -10.99
C SER A 22 -7.85 -8.88 -10.25
N TYR A 23 -8.39 -9.52 -9.22
CA TYR A 23 -9.27 -8.89 -8.22
C TYR A 23 -8.51 -8.29 -7.03
N ASP A 24 -7.23 -8.66 -6.88
CA ASP A 24 -6.40 -8.38 -5.71
C ASP A 24 -5.24 -7.44 -6.07
N GLY A 25 -4.57 -6.92 -5.04
CA GLY A 25 -3.37 -6.12 -5.16
C GLY A 25 -2.10 -6.91 -4.83
N GLY A 26 -0.96 -6.23 -4.96
CA GLY A 26 0.29 -6.74 -4.42
C GLY A 26 1.43 -5.74 -4.58
N GLY A 27 2.35 -5.72 -3.61
CA GLY A 27 3.48 -4.80 -3.55
C GLY A 27 4.83 -5.50 -3.47
N THR A 28 5.88 -4.87 -3.99
CA THR A 28 7.26 -5.27 -3.75
C THR A 28 8.13 -4.05 -3.45
N THR A 29 8.79 -4.08 -2.29
CA THR A 29 9.71 -3.01 -1.86
C THR A 29 11.02 -3.04 -2.65
N ALA A 30 11.50 -4.23 -3.03
CA ALA A 30 12.74 -4.43 -3.78
C ALA A 30 12.76 -3.72 -5.15
N ARG A 31 11.60 -3.58 -5.81
CA ARG A 31 11.48 -2.89 -7.11
C ARG A 31 10.72 -1.57 -7.03
N CYS A 32 10.24 -1.18 -5.84
CA CYS A 32 9.36 -0.03 -5.66
C CYS A 32 8.17 -0.06 -6.63
N GLU A 33 7.47 -1.19 -6.70
CA GLU A 33 6.30 -1.36 -7.56
C GLU A 33 5.12 -1.92 -6.74
N MET A 34 3.93 -1.47 -7.08
CA MET A 34 2.68 -2.06 -6.61
C MET A 34 1.73 -2.30 -7.77
N THR A 35 0.87 -3.29 -7.59
CA THR A 35 -0.17 -3.67 -8.54
C THR A 35 -1.53 -3.51 -7.87
N VAL A 36 -2.48 -2.95 -8.60
CA VAL A 36 -3.87 -2.82 -8.17
C VAL A 36 -4.74 -3.60 -9.15
N GLY A 37 -5.45 -4.60 -8.64
CA GLY A 37 -6.45 -5.36 -9.37
C GLY A 37 -7.58 -4.46 -9.89
N THR A 38 -7.90 -4.57 -11.17
CA THR A 38 -8.93 -3.78 -11.86
C THR A 38 -9.89 -4.66 -12.68
N LYS A 39 -9.92 -5.96 -12.36
CA LYS A 39 -10.95 -6.88 -12.86
C LYS A 39 -12.34 -6.46 -12.39
N ASN A 40 -12.47 -6.11 -11.10
CA ASN A 40 -13.66 -5.40 -10.60
C ASN A 40 -13.65 -3.97 -11.15
N LYS A 41 -14.75 -3.54 -11.77
CA LYS A 41 -14.90 -2.19 -12.35
C LYS A 41 -15.39 -1.15 -11.35
N ASN A 42 -15.79 -1.54 -10.14
CA ASN A 42 -16.15 -0.60 -9.07
C ASN A 42 -14.92 0.24 -8.67
N PRO A 43 -14.95 1.57 -8.90
CA PRO A 43 -13.84 2.45 -8.56
C PRO A 43 -13.52 2.52 -7.06
N GLU A 44 -14.53 2.35 -6.20
CA GLU A 44 -14.33 2.33 -4.73
C GLU A 44 -13.51 1.10 -4.34
N ARG A 45 -13.86 -0.08 -4.87
CA ARG A 45 -13.11 -1.30 -4.60
C ARG A 45 -11.67 -1.22 -5.11
N GLN A 46 -11.45 -0.62 -6.29
CA GLN A 46 -10.10 -0.39 -6.80
C GLN A 46 -9.29 0.55 -5.89
N PHE A 47 -9.95 1.54 -5.30
CA PHE A 47 -9.31 2.46 -4.37
C PHE A 47 -9.00 1.80 -3.02
N GLU A 48 -9.91 0.96 -2.49
CA GLU A 48 -9.65 0.15 -1.30
C GLU A 48 -8.41 -0.74 -1.47
N ILE A 49 -8.29 -1.42 -2.62
CA ILE A 49 -7.10 -2.24 -2.94
C ILE A 49 -5.86 -1.36 -2.95
N PHE A 50 -5.91 -0.20 -3.62
CA PHE A 50 -4.78 0.74 -3.61
C PHE A 50 -4.39 1.20 -2.20
N LEU A 51 -5.36 1.55 -1.35
CA LEU A 51 -5.11 1.95 0.04
C LEU A 51 -4.47 0.82 0.84
N HIS A 52 -4.99 -0.40 0.67
CA HIS A 52 -4.42 -1.59 1.29
C HIS A 52 -2.95 -1.78 0.91
N GLU A 53 -2.60 -1.70 -0.38
CA GLU A 53 -1.20 -1.82 -0.81
C GLU A 53 -0.30 -0.71 -0.26
N VAL A 54 -0.79 0.54 -0.19
CA VAL A 54 -0.05 1.66 0.41
C VAL A 54 0.24 1.37 1.89
N MET A 55 -0.75 0.88 2.62
CA MET A 55 -0.64 0.53 4.03
C MET A 55 0.35 -0.63 4.24
N GLU A 56 0.22 -1.71 3.48
CA GLU A 56 1.12 -2.87 3.60
C GLU A 56 2.57 -2.49 3.28
N ILE A 57 2.80 -1.75 2.19
CA ILE A 57 4.16 -1.31 1.82
C ILE A 57 4.75 -0.39 2.88
N ALA A 58 3.97 0.56 3.41
CA ALA A 58 4.44 1.44 4.48
C ALA A 58 4.81 0.64 5.75
N ALA A 59 4.05 -0.40 6.08
CA ALA A 59 4.36 -1.27 7.21
C ALA A 59 5.65 -2.08 6.98
N VAL A 60 5.86 -2.58 5.76
CA VAL A 60 7.08 -3.31 5.39
C VAL A 60 8.31 -2.40 5.38
N GLU A 61 8.22 -1.19 4.80
CA GLU A 61 9.33 -0.22 4.72
C GLU A 61 9.79 0.29 6.09
N LYS A 62 8.95 0.13 7.12
CA LYS A 62 9.25 0.50 8.51
C LYS A 62 9.59 -0.69 9.39
N ASP A 63 9.71 -1.88 8.80
CA ASP A 63 9.96 -3.14 9.51
C ASP A 63 8.89 -3.47 10.58
N TYR A 64 7.67 -2.93 10.45
CA TYR A 64 6.53 -3.28 11.30
C TYR A 64 5.92 -4.64 10.94
N ARG A 65 6.36 -5.24 9.82
CA ARG A 65 5.97 -6.57 9.35
C ARG A 65 7.22 -7.36 8.97
N TYR A 66 7.46 -8.49 9.63
CA TYR A 66 8.58 -9.40 9.32
C TYR A 66 8.31 -10.19 8.02
N HIS A 67 9.29 -10.26 7.13
CA HIS A 67 9.25 -11.02 5.86
C HIS A 67 9.63 -12.52 6.01
N GLY A 68 9.62 -13.08 7.21
CA GLY A 68 10.19 -14.40 7.50
C GLY A 68 9.23 -15.37 8.17
N GLY A 69 8.29 -15.95 7.42
CA GLY A 69 7.48 -17.08 7.88
C GLY A 69 6.26 -17.31 6.99
N ASN A 70 6.01 -18.58 6.65
CA ASN A 70 4.88 -19.03 5.82
C ASN A 70 3.55 -18.36 6.22
N ASP A 71 2.86 -17.85 5.20
CA ASP A 71 1.43 -17.51 5.13
C ASP A 71 0.59 -17.86 6.37
N ALA A 72 0.34 -16.88 7.24
CA ALA A 72 -0.90 -16.67 8.01
C ALA A 72 -0.72 -15.47 8.95
N ASP A 73 -1.55 -14.43 8.79
CA ASP A 73 -1.87 -13.40 9.78
C ASP A 73 -0.73 -12.97 10.72
N LEU A 74 0.23 -12.21 10.18
CA LEU A 74 1.27 -11.60 11.00
C LEU A 74 0.65 -10.48 11.86
N LEU A 75 0.91 -10.53 13.16
CA LEU A 75 0.54 -9.48 14.11
C LEU A 75 1.33 -8.21 13.79
N PHE A 76 0.63 -7.13 13.46
CA PHE A 76 1.19 -5.78 13.49
C PHE A 76 1.40 -5.37 14.95
N VAL A 77 2.62 -5.44 15.44
CA VAL A 77 2.96 -4.96 16.78
C VAL A 77 3.67 -3.62 16.64
N MET A 78 3.03 -2.58 17.18
CA MET A 78 3.54 -1.21 17.12
C MET A 78 3.30 -0.55 18.47
N SER A 79 4.29 0.20 18.95
CA SER A 79 4.08 1.20 20.01
C SER A 79 3.19 2.33 19.50
N HIS A 80 2.61 3.10 20.42
CA HIS A 80 1.78 4.26 20.05
C HIS A 80 2.54 5.27 19.17
N LYS A 81 3.83 5.49 19.43
CA LYS A 81 4.68 6.38 18.63
C LYS A 81 4.91 5.84 17.21
N GLU A 82 5.10 4.53 17.07
CA GLU A 82 5.25 3.89 15.76
C GLU A 82 3.95 3.96 14.97
N PHE A 83 2.80 3.76 15.63
CA PHE A 83 1.49 3.92 15.03
C PHE A 83 1.26 5.36 14.54
N ASP A 84 1.58 6.37 15.36
CA ASP A 84 1.49 7.79 14.96
C ASP A 84 2.30 8.06 13.69
N ASN A 85 3.59 7.68 13.69
CA ASN A 85 4.46 7.83 12.52
C ASN A 85 3.91 7.12 11.28
N TYR A 86 3.40 5.89 11.44
CA TYR A 86 2.79 5.12 10.35
C TYR A 86 1.57 5.83 9.77
N THR A 87 0.69 6.38 10.61
CA THR A 87 -0.47 7.13 10.12
C THR A 87 -0.08 8.38 9.35
N VAL A 88 0.98 9.08 9.78
CA VAL A 88 1.53 10.26 9.07
C VAL A 88 2.08 9.87 7.70
N ASP A 89 2.78 8.73 7.61
CA ASP A 89 3.32 8.24 6.34
C ASP A 89 2.22 7.83 5.36
N VAL A 90 1.21 7.09 5.82
CA VAL A 90 0.04 6.71 5.00
C VAL A 90 -0.73 7.96 4.57
N ALA A 91 -1.01 8.90 5.49
CA ALA A 91 -1.69 10.14 5.18
C ALA A 91 -0.93 10.96 4.13
N SER A 92 0.41 11.03 4.25
CA SER A 92 1.26 11.74 3.29
C SER A 92 1.21 11.12 1.88
N ALA A 93 1.14 9.78 1.78
CA ALA A 93 1.04 9.08 0.52
C ALA A 93 -0.29 9.36 -0.21
N ILE A 94 -1.40 9.46 0.53
CA ILE A 94 -2.74 9.58 -0.06
C ILE A 94 -3.23 11.04 -0.17
N ARG A 95 -2.65 11.97 0.60
CA ARG A 95 -3.04 13.40 0.61
C ARG A 95 -3.11 14.04 -0.78
N PRO A 96 -2.22 13.75 -1.76
CA PRO A 96 -2.34 14.28 -3.11
C PRO A 96 -3.61 13.86 -3.86
N MET A 97 -4.31 12.81 -3.40
CA MET A 97 -5.48 12.22 -4.04
C MET A 97 -6.82 12.66 -3.43
N ILE A 98 -6.81 13.30 -2.25
CA ILE A 98 -8.01 13.73 -1.50
C ILE A 98 -8.33 15.22 -1.77
N LYS A 99 -7.65 15.85 -2.73
CA LYS A 99 -7.93 17.23 -3.14
C LYS A 99 -9.03 17.32 -4.19
#